data_AF-A0A661GRY8-F1
#
_entry.id   AF-A0A661GRY8-F1
#
_cell.length_a   1.000
_cell.length_b   1.000
_cell.length_c   1.000
_cell.angle_alpha   90.00
_cell.angle_beta   90.00
_cell.angle_gamma   90.00
#
_symmetry.space_group_name_H-M   'P 1'
#
loop_
_entity.id
_entity.type
_entity.pdbx_description
1 polymer ?
#
loop_
_entity_poly.entity_id
_entity_poly.type
_entity_poly.pdbx_seq_one_letter_code
_entity_poly.pdbx_strand_id
1 'polypeptide(L)' 'MIGFFSAFLSEEGSLLGLAISAFLSSTLLPGGSELLLLWLVEQGESSLWVLLAVASVANTAGGFLTYWMGRWAEKG' A
#
# COMPACT_ATOMS: atom_id res chain seq x y z
N MET A 1 15.70 -13.16 16.60
CA MET A 1 14.25 -13.32 16.43
C MET A 1 13.49 -12.01 16.65
N ILE A 2 13.81 -11.22 17.68
CA ILE A 2 13.14 -9.93 17.98
C ILE A 2 13.38 -8.86 16.89
N GLY A 3 14.57 -8.82 16.27
CA GLY A 3 14.93 -7.81 15.27
C GLY A 3 14.10 -7.80 13.98
N PHE A 4 13.50 -8.94 13.61
CA PHE A 4 12.63 -9.02 12.42
C PHE A 4 11.29 -8.32 12.66
N PHE A 5 10.67 -8.54 13.82
CA PHE A 5 9.40 -7.90 14.17
C PHE A 5 9.57 -6.40 14.39
N SER A 6 10.68 -5.96 14.99
CA SER A 6 10.97 -4.52 15.12
C SER A 6 11.16 -3.83 13.78
N ALA A 7 11.71 -4.52 12.77
CA ALA A 7 11.81 -3.96 11.42
C ALA A 7 10.43 -3.75 10.79
N PHE A 8 9.46 -4.62 11.08
CA PHE A 8 8.10 -4.49 10.55
C PHE A 8 7.27 -3.42 11.28
N LEU A 9 7.52 -3.24 12.58
CA LEU A 9 6.90 -2.21 13.41
C LEU A 9 7.59 -0.84 13.30
N SER A 10 8.69 -0.75 12.55
CA SER A 10 9.34 0.54 12.28
C SER A 10 8.45 1.44 11.42
N GLU A 11 8.74 2.75 11.44
CA GLU A 11 8.05 3.70 10.57
C GLU A 11 8.22 3.32 9.10
N GLU A 12 9.44 2.96 8.68
CA GLU A 12 9.72 2.55 7.30
C GLU A 12 8.98 1.26 6.93
N GLY A 13 8.93 0.29 7.84
CA GLY A 13 8.19 -0.95 7.68
C GLY A 13 6.70 -0.72 7.53
N SER A 14 6.15 0.23 8.30
CA SER A 14 4.75 0.65 8.24
C SER A 14 4.40 1.31 6.91
N LEU A 15 5.26 2.21 6.41
CA LEU A 15 5.11 2.85 5.10
C LEU A 15 5.21 1.84 3.95
N LEU A 16 6.15 0.89 4.03
CA LEU A 16 6.27 -0.21 3.07
C LEU A 16 5.03 -1.11 3.08
N GLY A 17 4.54 -1.46 4.26
CA GLY A 17 3.30 -2.23 4.42
C GLY A 17 2.10 -1.53 3.78
N LEU A 18 1.96 -0.21 4.03
CA LEU A 18 0.92 0.61 3.42
C LEU A 18 1.05 0.66 1.90
N ALA A 19 2.26 0.85 1.36
CA ALA A 19 2.50 0.88 -0.08
C ALA A 19 2.13 -0.46 -0.74
N ILE A 20 2.57 -1.58 -0.18
CA ILE A 20 2.24 -2.92 -0.70
C ILE A 20 0.72 -3.15 -0.64
N SER A 21 0.08 -2.81 0.47
CA SER A 21 -1.37 -2.94 0.62
C SER A 21 -2.12 -2.09 -0.42
N ALA A 22 -1.77 -0.81 -0.58
CA ALA A 22 -2.39 0.09 -1.55
C ALA A 22 -2.17 -0.33 -3.01
N PHE A 23 -0.97 -0.80 -3.34
CA PHE A 23 -0.66 -1.36 -4.65
C PHE A 23 -1.55 -2.56 -4.96
N LEU A 24 -1.60 -3.56 -4.07
CA LEU A 24 -2.41 -4.77 -4.24
C LEU A 24 -3.91 -4.44 -4.27
N SER A 25 -4.36 -3.47 -3.44
CA SER A 25 -5.74 -3.01 -3.38
C SER A 25 -6.26 -2.46 -4.71
N SER A 26 -5.40 -1.74 -5.45
CA SER A 26 -5.71 -1.21 -6.79
C SER A 26 -5.62 -2.24 -7.92
N THR A 27 -5.27 -3.50 -7.60
CA THR A 27 -5.21 -4.61 -8.55
C THR A 27 -6.43 -5.54 -8.44
N LEU A 28 -6.24 -6.75 -7.93
CA LEU A 28 -7.24 -7.83 -7.92
C LEU A 28 -7.85 -8.09 -6.52
N LEU A 29 -7.27 -7.52 -5.45
CA LEU A 29 -7.68 -7.79 -4.06
C LEU A 29 -8.23 -6.51 -3.42
N PRO A 30 -9.55 -6.26 -3.45
CA PRO A 30 -10.09 -4.96 -3.05
C PRO A 30 -9.97 -4.67 -1.54
N GLY A 31 -9.71 -3.39 -1.21
CA GLY A 31 -10.14 -2.72 0.03
C GLY A 31 -9.26 -2.91 1.28
N GLY A 32 -8.09 -3.53 1.17
CA GLY A 32 -7.21 -3.75 2.33
C GLY A 32 -6.43 -2.51 2.79
N SER A 33 -6.27 -1.52 1.90
CA SER A 33 -5.42 -0.35 2.14
C SER A 33 -6.03 0.68 3.07
N GLU A 34 -7.35 0.85 3.05
CA GLU A 34 -8.06 1.86 3.85
C GLU A 34 -7.99 1.54 5.35
N LEU A 35 -8.21 0.26 5.72
CA LEU A 35 -8.11 -0.19 7.11
C LEU A 35 -6.70 0.00 7.66
N LEU A 36 -5.68 -0.36 6.86
CA LEU A 36 -4.28 -0.19 7.27
C LEU A 36 -3.90 1.29 7.39
N LEU A 37 -4.37 2.14 6.46
CA LEU A 37 -4.14 3.58 6.53
C LEU A 37 -4.76 4.19 7.79
N LEU A 38 -6.01 3.85 8.10
CA LEU A 38 -6.69 4.33 9.32
C LEU A 38 -5.96 3.91 10.58
N TRP A 39 -5.50 2.65 10.65
CA TRP A 39 -4.73 2.15 11.78
C TRP A 39 -3.39 2.91 11.96
N LEU A 40 -2.69 3.22 10.86
CA LEU A 40 -1.45 3.99 10.92
C LEU A 40 -1.66 5.45 11.29
N VAL A 41 -2.77 6.06 10.86
CA VAL A 41 -3.17 7.40 11.29
C VAL A 41 -3.46 7.43 12.79
N GLU A 42 -4.10 6.40 13.33
CA GLU A 42 -4.40 6.28 14.76
C GLU A 42 -3.14 6.09 15.62
N GLN A 43 -2.12 5.38 15.11
CA GLN A 43 -0.83 5.26 15.79
C GLN A 43 -0.04 6.57 15.87
N GLY A 44 -0.27 7.49 14.91
CA GLY A 44 0.31 8.84 14.96
C GLY A 44 1.82 8.91 14.78
N GLU A 45 2.49 7.83 14.36
CA GLU A 45 3.95 7.81 14.15
C GLU A 45 4.37 8.54 12.86
N SER A 46 3.55 8.48 11.80
CA SER A 46 3.80 9.18 10.53
C SER A 46 2.79 10.30 10.28
N SER A 47 3.23 11.33 9.57
CA SER A 47 2.34 12.40 9.12
C SER A 47 1.25 11.87 8.18
N LEU A 48 0.01 12.33 8.38
CA LEU A 48 -1.13 12.01 7.50
C LEU A 48 -0.79 12.25 6.02
N TRP A 49 -0.10 13.35 5.71
CA TRP A 49 0.28 13.68 4.33
C TRP A 49 1.27 12.68 3.72
N VAL A 50 2.18 12.14 4.54
CA VAL A 50 3.13 11.11 4.10
C VAL A 50 2.38 9.81 3.81
N LEU A 51 1.51 9.39 4.73
CA LEU A 51 0.67 8.20 4.55
C LEU A 51 -0.18 8.30 3.28
N LEU A 52 -0.83 9.45 3.06
CA LEU A 52 -1.63 9.70 1.86
C LEU A 52 -0.79 9.72 0.59
N ALA A 53 0.39 10.34 0.61
CA ALA A 53 1.27 10.40 -0.55
C ALA A 53 1.75 8.99 -0.95
N VAL A 54 2.24 8.21 0.02
CA VAL A 54 2.72 6.84 -0.19
C VAL A 54 1.59 5.95 -0.71
N ALA A 55 0.42 5.96 -0.05
CA ALA A 55 -0.73 5.18 -0.49
C ALA A 55 -1.18 5.57 -1.90
N SER A 56 -1.23 6.87 -2.22
CA SER A 56 -1.68 7.37 -3.53
C SER A 56 -0.74 6.97 -4.67
N VAL A 57 0.58 7.09 -4.45
CA VAL A 57 1.59 6.69 -5.44
C VAL A 57 1.52 5.19 -5.70
N ALA A 58 1.45 4.38 -4.65
CA ALA A 58 1.36 2.93 -4.77
C ALA A 58 0.05 2.48 -5.46
N ASN A 59 -1.08 3.08 -5.11
CA ASN A 59 -2.38 2.82 -5.74
C ASN A 59 -2.37 3.20 -7.22
N THR A 60 -1.79 4.35 -7.58
CA THR A 60 -1.66 4.77 -8.98
C THR A 60 -0.81 3.78 -9.80
N ALA A 61 0.32 3.33 -9.24
CA ALA A 61 1.18 2.35 -9.87
C ALA A 61 0.48 1.00 -10.08
N GLY A 62 -0.28 0.52 -9.09
CA GLY A 62 -1.06 -0.71 -9.22
C GLY A 62 -2.21 -0.55 -10.22
N GLY A 63 -2.88 0.61 -10.27
CA GLY A 63 -3.87 0.93 -11.30
C GLY A 63 -3.30 0.89 -12.73
N PHE A 64 -2.07 1.41 -12.94
CA PHE A 64 -1.37 1.27 -14.23
C PHE A 64 -1.07 -0.19 -14.57
N LEU A 65 -0.64 -0.99 -13.59
CA LEU A 65 -0.42 -2.43 -13.78
C LEU A 65 -1.73 -3.14 -14.16
N THR A 66 -2.83 -2.87 -13.45
CA THR A 66 -4.16 -3.40 -13.74
C THR A 66 -4.60 -3.06 -15.16
N TYR A 67 -4.43 -1.80 -15.56
CA TYR A 67 -4.72 -1.37 -16.92
C TYR A 67 -3.90 -2.15 -17.95
N TRP A 68 -2.59 -2.29 -17.73
CA TRP A 68 -1.71 -3.04 -18.64
C TRP A 68 -2.09 -4.52 -18.73
N MET A 69 -2.39 -5.17 -17.62
CA MET A 69 -2.87 -6.55 -17.58
C MET A 69 -4.18 -6.70 -18.38
N GLY A 70 -5.15 -5.81 -18.16
CA GLY A 70 -6.40 -5.80 -18.92
C GLY A 70 -6.18 -5.64 -20.42
N ARG A 71 -5.24 -4.76 -20.81
CA ARG A 71 -4.92 -4.52 -22.22
C ARG A 71 -4.21 -5.69 -22.92
N TRP A 72 -3.48 -6.51 -22.16
CA TRP A 72 -2.91 -7.75 -22.66
C TRP A 72 -3.94 -8.86 -22.75
N ALA A 73 -4.84 -8.97 -21.76
CA ALA A 73 -5.92 -9.95 -21.76
C ALA A 73 -6.89 -9.77 -22.93
N GLU A 74 -7.13 -8.54 -23.39
CA GLU A 74 -7.96 -8.25 -24.57
C GLU A 74 -7.33 -8.76 -25.89
N LYS A 75 -6.00 -8.89 -25.95
CA LYS A 75 -5.27 -9.24 -27.18
C LYS A 75 -5.05 -10.74 -27.39
N GLY A 76 -5.33 -11.56 -26.38
CA GLY A 76 -5.21 -13.03 -26.42
C GLY A 76 -6.56 -13.69 -26.62
#